data_AF-A0AAE1NE94-F1
#
_entry.id   AF-A0AAE1NE94-F1
#
_cell.length_a   1.000
_cell.length_b   1.000
_cell.length_c   1.000
_cell.angle_alpha   90.00
_cell.angle_beta   90.00
_cell.angle_gamma   90.00
#
_symmetry.space_group_name_H-M   'P 1'
#
loop_
_entity.id
_entity.type
_entity.pdbx_description
1 polymer ?
#
loop_
_entity_poly.entity_id
_entity_poly.type
_entity_poly.pdbx_seq_one_letter_code
_entity_poly.pdbx_strand_id
1 'polypeptide(L)' 'MWTVLQQLSTHHHNNLRYLIKFLRELWSRSHTNKMTLTNIALVVTPKPHMGPGPNGGQRGPRYQHPRQE' A
#
# COMPACT_ATOMS: atom_id res chain seq x y z
N MET A 1 15.76 -8.08 8.25
CA MET A 1 14.67 -7.11 8.50
C MET A 1 15.02 -6.14 9.63
N TRP A 2 15.47 -6.63 10.80
CA TRP A 2 15.91 -5.79 11.91
C TRP A 2 17.09 -4.84 11.58
N THR A 3 18.09 -5.33 10.84
CA THR A 3 19.24 -4.55 10.37
C THR A 3 18.87 -3.37 9.47
N VAL A 4 17.83 -3.51 8.65
CA VAL A 4 17.34 -2.42 7.78
C VAL A 4 16.65 -1.34 8.60
N LEU A 5 15.93 -1.73 9.66
CA LEU A 5 15.28 -0.78 10.59
C LEU A 5 16.29 0.08 11.36
N GLN A 6 17.50 -0.43 11.56
CA GLN A 6 18.60 0.30 12.21
C GLN A 6 19.30 1.30 11.27
N GLN A 7 19.08 1.20 9.95
CA GLN A 7 19.60 2.16 8.97
C GLN A 7 18.70 3.38 8.79
N LEU A 8 17.49 3.37 9.37
CA LEU A 8 16.59 4.53 9.34
C LEU A 8 17.09 5.61 10.29
N SER A 9 16.99 6.87 9.88
CA SER A 9 17.17 7.99 10.81
C SER A 9 16.18 7.89 11.98
N THR A 10 16.56 8.41 13.14
CA THR A 10 15.77 8.33 14.39
C THR A 10 14.32 8.78 14.18
N HIS A 11 14.10 9.81 13.37
CA HIS A 11 12.77 10.32 13.07
C HIS A 11 11.93 9.31 12.27
N HIS A 12 12.48 8.72 11.21
CA HIS A 12 11.78 7.72 10.41
C HIS A 12 11.52 6.44 11.21
N HIS A 13 12.48 6.03 12.04
CA HIS A 13 12.32 4.87 12.91
C HIS A 13 11.17 5.06 13.91
N ASN A 14 11.09 6.22 14.56
CA ASN A 14 10.01 6.54 15.49
C ASN A 14 8.65 6.57 14.80
N ASN A 15 8.56 7.22 13.63
CA ASN A 15 7.31 7.28 12.87
C ASN A 15 6.85 5.89 12.43
N LEU A 16 7.76 5.05 11.95
CA LEU A 16 7.44 3.67 11.58
C LEU A 16 6.97 2.86 12.79
N ARG A 17 7.59 3.03 13.96
CA ARG A 17 7.15 2.39 15.21
C ARG A 17 5.73 2.82 15.60
N TYR A 18 5.41 4.10 15.50
CA TYR A 18 4.05 4.60 15.77
C TYR A 18 3.04 4.09 14.75
N LEU A 19 3.41 4.07 13.48
CA LEU A 19 2.57 3.53 12.41
C LEU A 19 2.23 2.05 12.65
N ILE A 20 3.22 1.22 12.98
CA ILE A 20 2.99 -0.21 13.28
C ILE A 20 2.06 -0.38 14.49
N LYS A 21 2.24 0.43 15.55
CA LYS A 21 1.34 0.41 16.71
C LYS A 21 -0.09 0.78 16.33
N PHE A 22 -0.25 1.82 15.51
CA PHE A 22 -1.56 2.24 15.02
C PHE A 22 -2.23 1.15 14.17
N LEU A 23 -1.50 0.56 13.21
CA LEU A 23 -2.03 -0.50 12.34
C LEU A 23 -2.42 -1.75 13.13
N ARG A 24 -1.71 -2.06 14.22
CA ARG A 24 -2.08 -3.14 15.14
C ARG A 24 -3.42 -2.88 15.82
N GLU A 25 -3.64 -1.68 16.36
CA GLU A 25 -4.92 -1.31 16.98
C GLU A 25 -6.06 -1.25 15.96
N LEU A 26 -5.76 -0.79 14.74
CA LEU A 26 -6.71 -0.79 13.63
C LEU A 26 -7.16 -2.22 13.31
N TRP A 27 -6.23 -3.17 13.20
CA TRP A 27 -6.56 -4.56 12.92
C TRP A 27 -7.24 -5.28 14.10
N SER A 28 -6.90 -4.94 15.35
CA SER A 28 -7.56 -5.54 16.54
C SER A 28 -9.06 -5.24 16.59
N ARG A 29 -9.48 -4.12 15.98
CA ARG A 29 -10.89 -3.69 15.86
C ARG A 29 -11.55 -4.13 14.53
N SER A 30 -10.97 -5.12 13.85
CA SER A 30 -11.46 -5.65 12.57
C SER A 30 -12.94 -6.04 12.57
N HIS A 31 -13.49 -6.49 13.71
CA HIS A 31 -14.91 -6.80 13.83
C HIS A 31 -15.81 -5.59 13.57
N THR A 32 -15.39 -4.39 14.00
CA THR A 32 -16.15 -3.13 13.89
C THR A 32 -15.79 -2.36 12.61
N ASN A 33 -14.50 -2.19 12.32
CA ASN A 33 -14.04 -1.38 11.18
C ASN A 33 -13.86 -2.17 9.87
N LYS A 34 -14.04 -3.49 9.91
CA LYS A 34 -13.90 -4.42 8.77
C LYS A 34 -12.53 -4.39 8.07
N MET A 35 -11.52 -3.81 8.73
CA MET A 35 -10.15 -3.77 8.21
C MET A 35 -9.41 -5.06 8.60
N THR A 36 -9.32 -5.99 7.64
CA THR A 36 -8.44 -7.15 7.75
C THR A 36 -6.98 -6.76 7.49
N LEU A 37 -6.04 -7.61 7.89
CA LEU A 37 -4.62 -7.40 7.62
C LEU A 37 -4.36 -7.23 6.10
N THR A 38 -5.09 -7.98 5.27
CA THR A 38 -5.02 -7.89 3.80
C THR A 38 -5.48 -6.53 3.29
N ASN A 39 -6.59 -5.98 3.81
CA ASN A 39 -7.09 -4.66 3.42
C ASN A 39 -6.07 -3.57 3.76
N ILE A 40 -5.45 -3.67 4.94
CA ILE A 40 -4.38 -2.77 5.37
C ILE A 40 -3.16 -2.88 4.43
N ALA A 41 -2.72 -4.10 4.12
CA ALA A 41 -1.57 -4.32 3.25
C ALA A 41 -1.79 -3.73 1.85
N LEU A 42 -2.99 -3.86 1.28
CA LEU A 42 -3.34 -3.28 -0.03
C LEU A 42 -3.28 -1.75 -0.04
N VAL A 43 -3.62 -1.10 1.08
CA VAL A 43 -3.62 0.37 1.19
C VAL A 43 -2.22 0.90 1.45
N VAL A 44 -1.43 0.21 2.28
CA VAL A 44 -0.07 0.63 2.66
C VAL A 44 0.94 0.27 1.57
N THR A 45 0.67 -0.77 0.78
CA THR A 45 1.51 -1.12 -0.36
C THR A 45 1.49 0.04 -1.35
N PRO A 46 2.65 0.61 -1.70
CA PRO A 46 2.71 1.68 -2.68
C PRO A 46 2.06 1.20 -3.96
N LYS A 47 1.01 1.89 -4.40
CA LYS A 47 0.41 1.61 -5.70
C LYS A 47 1.50 1.75 -6.75
N PRO A 48 1.66 0.79 -7.67
CA PRO A 48 2.54 0.97 -8.81
C PRO A 48 1.93 2.05 -9.71
N HIS A 49 2.18 3.32 -9.37
CA HIS A 49 1.96 4.43 -10.26
C HIS A 49 3.00 4.28 -11.37
N MET A 50 2.54 3.93 -12.57
CA MET A 50 3.34 3.69 -13.76
C MET A 50 4.51 4.68 -13.83
N GLY A 51 5.73 4.14 -13.94
CA GLY A 51 6.87 4.94 -14.39
C GLY A 51 6.57 5.54 -15.77
N PRO A 52 7.20 6.67 -16.12
CA PRO A 52 7.01 7.27 -17.44
C PRO A 52 7.38 6.23 -18.49
N GLY A 53 6.39 5.83 -19.30
CA GLY A 53 6.67 5.08 -20.52
C GLY A 53 7.60 5.95 -21.40
N PRO A 54 8.51 5.36 -22.18
CA PRO A 54 9.50 6.10 -22.98
C PRO A 54 8.90 7.04 -24.03
N ASN A 55 7.57 7.14 -24.17
CA ASN A 55 6.87 7.95 -25.18
C ASN A 55 5.51 8.52 -24.69
N GLY A 56 5.42 9.07 -23.47
CA GLY A 56 4.38 10.05 -23.09
C GLY A 56 2.88 9.65 -23.19
N GLY A 57 2.52 8.41 -23.50
CA GLY A 57 1.14 7.97 -23.64
C GLY A 57 0.65 7.19 -22.42
N GLN A 58 -0.30 7.75 -21.66
CA GLN A 58 -1.04 7.02 -20.63
C GLN A 58 -1.81 5.87 -21.28
N ARG A 59 -1.35 4.62 -21.11
CA ARG A 59 -2.15 3.44 -21.42
C ARG A 59 -2.93 3.06 -20.17
N GLY A 60 -4.11 3.64 -20.00
CA GLY A 60 -5.12 3.10 -19.10
C GLY A 60 -5.48 1.65 -19.52
N PRO A 61 -6.03 0.84 -18.60
CA PRO A 61 -6.51 -0.50 -18.95
C PRO A 61 -7.54 -0.39 -20.09
N ARG A 62 -7.23 -0.97 -21.24
CA ARG A 62 -8.12 -1.05 -22.39
C ARG A 62 -9.26 -1.99 -22.01
N TYR A 63 -10.39 -1.45 -21.56
CA TYR A 63 -11.64 -2.21 -21.45
C TYR A 63 -11.99 -2.68 -22.87
N GLN A 64 -11.72 -3.95 -23.16
CA GLN A 64 -12.28 -4.62 -24.32
C GLN A 64 -13.77 -4.80 -24.01
N HIS A 65 -14.63 -4.04 -24.68
CA HIS A 65 -16.05 -4.37 -24.73
C HIS A 65 -16.17 -5.77 -25.37
N PRO A 66 -16.90 -6.72 -24.74
CA PRO A 66 -17.29 -7.93 -25.43
C PRO A 66 -18.13 -7.53 -26.65
N ARG A 67 -17.70 -7.96 -27.84
CA ARG A 67 -18.53 -7.90 -29.05
C ARG A 67 -19.75 -8.78 -28.76
N GLN A 68 -20.93 -8.18 -28.68
CA GLN A 68 -22.18 -8.94 -28.71
C GLN A 68 -22.31 -9.48 -30.14
N GLU A 69 -22.38 -10.81 -30.27
CA GLU A 69 -22.84 -11.50 -31.47
C GLU A 69 -24.37 -11.53 -31.50
#